data_AF-A0A7Y7AFS9-F1
#
_entry.id   AF-A0A7Y7AFS9-F1
#
_cell.length_a   1.000
_cell.length_b   1.000
_cell.length_c   1.000
_cell.angle_alpha   90.00
_cell.angle_beta   90.00
_cell.angle_gamma   90.00
#
_symmetry.space_group_name_H-M   'P 1'
#
loop_
_entity.id
_entity.type
_entity.pdbx_description
1 polymer ?
#
loop_
_entity_poly.entity_id
_entity_poly.type
_entity_poly.pdbx_seq_one_letter_code
_entity_poly.pdbx_strand_id
1 'polypeptide(L)'
;MGQKCIVCRKEKNVFTPEHVISAAMGGAFILKSICKDCNELMGENIDKPLLQSPRISFYRHKFQIKRKGVKSRGNIPNPFKGKHFDEYGNPHVLIFNEKGEPRAKMIPRISDPHTSKDGELKITYSMSKEDFTNEEDVKKLLSKKLNIDLDDARIEYEESEPTEPLNFMANVPNNPLIFGCVKIGYEMAATFAPEFLDDPRSHKFSEILMSPSTFEKHTELFEPLSQIPEELVEKIKQIEKAHLKQHVVLLSPAKELGLICVIKLFDFMFILKLTDNQTPLLLNDVILINDAVAQEYQVFLTSVLSSFTLKPDLTSLSREMRRKLIKLNASAFKQKDGKIPIFDKSGIKLFDNLDLLIKKSKLLQYKYDIYKKKAELTYSIDNQMYFLYAANHSLMLPLSEVTCHYDLKY
;
A
#
# COMPACT_ATOMS: atom_id res chain seq x y z
N MET A 1 -13.85 -5.59 31.27
CA MET A 1 -14.77 -5.00 30.28
C MET A 1 -14.19 -5.26 28.90
N GLY A 2 -14.98 -5.82 27.99
CA GLY A 2 -14.56 -6.01 26.61
C GLY A 2 -14.51 -4.67 25.85
N GLN A 3 -13.91 -4.69 24.67
CA GLN A 3 -14.04 -3.63 23.68
C GLN A 3 -14.86 -4.17 22.51
N LYS A 4 -15.71 -3.31 21.91
CA LYS A 4 -16.49 -3.66 20.71
C LYS A 4 -15.59 -3.68 19.47
N CYS A 5 -15.59 -4.81 18.74
CA CYS A 5 -14.92 -4.93 17.44
C CYS A 5 -15.69 -4.17 16.36
N ILE A 6 -15.02 -3.40 15.52
CA ILE A 6 -15.70 -2.65 14.44
C ILE A 6 -16.32 -3.60 13.42
N VAL A 7 -15.63 -4.69 13.04
CA VAL A 7 -16.11 -5.64 12.02
C VAL A 7 -17.29 -6.47 12.52
N CYS A 8 -17.12 -7.32 13.53
CA CYS A 8 -18.23 -8.18 13.99
C CYS A 8 -19.20 -7.51 14.95
N ARG A 9 -18.94 -6.26 15.39
CA ARG A 9 -19.81 -5.46 16.26
C ARG A 9 -20.10 -6.11 17.63
N LYS A 10 -19.31 -7.11 18.03
CA LYS A 10 -19.43 -7.83 19.30
C LYS A 10 -18.35 -7.38 20.29
N GLU A 11 -18.69 -7.45 21.58
CA GLU A 11 -17.72 -7.30 22.67
C GLU A 11 -16.70 -8.44 22.64
N LYS A 12 -15.42 -8.07 22.67
CA LYS A 12 -14.29 -9.00 22.58
C LYS A 12 -13.22 -8.61 23.59
N ASN A 13 -12.39 -9.59 23.97
CA ASN A 13 -11.31 -9.39 24.94
C ASN A 13 -9.92 -9.35 24.28
N VAL A 14 -9.79 -9.81 23.03
CA VAL A 14 -8.51 -9.95 22.33
C VAL A 14 -8.56 -9.20 21.00
N PHE A 15 -7.69 -8.20 20.89
CA PHE A 15 -7.53 -7.35 19.71
C PHE A 15 -6.09 -7.45 19.20
N THR A 16 -5.94 -7.49 17.88
CA THR A 16 -4.64 -7.57 17.23
C THR A 16 -4.42 -6.34 16.37
N PRO A 17 -3.17 -5.83 16.26
CA PRO A 17 -2.87 -4.75 15.33
C PRO A 17 -3.17 -5.19 13.90
N GLU A 18 -4.00 -4.42 13.19
CA GLU A 18 -4.37 -4.71 11.80
C GLU A 18 -3.90 -3.59 10.88
N HIS A 19 -3.34 -3.94 9.73
CA HIS A 19 -2.94 -2.94 8.74
C HIS A 19 -4.09 -2.70 7.76
N VAL A 20 -4.46 -1.43 7.57
CA VAL A 20 -5.58 -1.08 6.68
C VAL A 20 -5.31 -1.54 5.26
N ILE A 21 -4.12 -1.18 4.75
CA ILE A 21 -3.54 -1.79 3.56
C ILE A 21 -2.62 -2.92 4.05
N SER A 22 -2.71 -4.11 3.46
CA SER A 22 -1.90 -5.26 3.90
C SER A 22 -0.40 -4.91 4.01
N ALA A 23 0.25 -5.31 5.11
CA ALA A 23 1.68 -5.08 5.33
C ALA A 23 2.56 -5.70 4.23
N ALA A 24 2.10 -6.77 3.58
CA ALA A 24 2.80 -7.40 2.46
C ALA A 24 2.68 -6.61 1.15
N MET A 25 1.76 -5.63 1.08
CA MET A 25 1.69 -4.58 0.06
C MET A 25 2.39 -3.29 0.50
N GLY A 26 3.12 -3.32 1.62
CA GLY A 26 3.81 -2.14 2.15
C GLY A 26 2.90 -1.18 2.90
N GLY A 27 1.71 -1.61 3.29
CA GLY A 27 0.84 -0.82 4.16
C GLY A 27 1.45 -0.64 5.55
N ALA A 28 1.35 0.57 6.09
CA ALA A 28 1.97 0.96 7.34
C ALA A 28 0.98 1.56 8.35
N PHE A 29 -0.21 1.97 7.91
CA PHE A 29 -1.26 2.45 8.81
C PHE A 29 -1.93 1.28 9.53
N ILE A 30 -1.91 1.32 10.87
CA ILE A 30 -2.35 0.23 11.74
C ILE A 30 -3.47 0.71 12.67
N LEU A 31 -4.53 -0.09 12.75
CA LEU A 31 -5.62 0.07 13.72
C LEU A 31 -5.59 -1.04 14.78
N LYS A 32 -6.28 -0.80 15.90
CA LYS A 32 -6.37 -1.74 17.05
C LYS A 32 -7.83 -2.02 17.45
N SER A 33 -8.76 -1.73 16.56
CA SER A 33 -10.21 -1.81 16.79
C SER A 33 -10.86 -3.08 16.21
N ILE A 34 -10.05 -4.03 15.73
CA ILE A 34 -10.49 -5.31 15.18
C ILE A 34 -10.03 -6.45 16.09
N CYS A 35 -10.98 -7.32 16.46
CA CYS A 35 -10.68 -8.48 17.28
C CYS A 35 -9.87 -9.53 16.51
N LYS A 36 -9.17 -10.39 17.24
CA LYS A 36 -8.33 -11.44 16.66
C LYS A 36 -9.06 -12.29 15.61
N ASP A 37 -10.27 -12.77 15.92
CA ASP A 37 -11.05 -13.64 15.03
C ASP A 37 -11.36 -12.97 13.68
N CYS A 38 -11.80 -11.70 13.71
CA CYS A 38 -12.08 -10.95 12.48
C CYS A 38 -10.81 -10.64 11.69
N ASN A 39 -9.73 -10.32 12.38
CA ASN A 39 -8.44 -10.07 11.74
C ASN A 39 -7.94 -11.33 11.01
N GLU A 40 -7.93 -12.49 11.68
CA GLU A 40 -7.51 -13.75 11.06
C GLU A 40 -8.41 -14.16 9.88
N LEU A 41 -9.72 -13.96 10.01
CA LEU A 41 -10.70 -14.22 8.94
C LEU A 41 -10.43 -13.38 7.70
N MET A 42 -10.24 -12.06 7.85
CA MET A 42 -9.93 -11.16 6.74
C MET A 42 -8.51 -11.42 6.19
N GLY A 43 -7.56 -11.78 7.05
CA GLY A 43 -6.23 -12.19 6.66
C GLY A 43 -6.23 -13.36 5.67
N GLU A 44 -7.00 -14.41 5.98
CA GLU A 44 -7.10 -15.61 5.15
C GLU A 44 -7.98 -15.41 3.90
N ASN A 45 -9.09 -14.67 4.02
CA ASN A 45 -10.09 -14.62 2.95
C ASN A 45 -10.07 -13.34 2.10
N ILE A 46 -9.37 -12.28 2.52
CA ILE A 46 -9.29 -11.00 1.80
C ILE A 46 -7.84 -10.69 1.45
N ASP A 47 -6.99 -10.54 2.46
CA ASP A 47 -5.59 -10.12 2.25
C ASP A 47 -4.80 -11.16 1.45
N LYS A 48 -4.91 -12.45 1.79
CA LYS A 48 -4.20 -13.52 1.07
C LYS A 48 -4.62 -13.63 -0.40
N PRO A 49 -5.92 -13.71 -0.76
CA PRO A 49 -6.35 -13.64 -2.16
C PRO A 49 -5.92 -12.36 -2.87
N LEU A 50 -5.99 -11.21 -2.20
CA LEU A 50 -5.53 -9.93 -2.75
C LEU A 50 -4.04 -9.99 -3.11
N LEU A 51 -3.21 -10.49 -2.20
CA LEU A 51 -1.76 -10.64 -2.39
C LEU A 51 -1.39 -11.64 -3.49
N GLN A 52 -2.27 -12.61 -3.75
CA GLN A 52 -2.14 -13.61 -4.81
C GLN A 52 -2.69 -13.14 -6.16
N SER A 53 -3.43 -12.03 -6.20
CA SER A 53 -3.88 -11.44 -7.47
C SER A 53 -2.68 -11.12 -8.36
N PRO A 54 -2.67 -11.55 -9.64
CA PRO A 54 -1.58 -11.27 -10.58
C PRO A 54 -1.17 -9.80 -10.62
N ARG A 55 -2.13 -8.86 -10.56
CA ARG A 55 -1.86 -7.41 -10.59
C ARG A 55 -1.09 -6.96 -9.35
N ILE A 56 -1.52 -7.37 -8.15
CA ILE A 56 -0.82 -7.05 -6.90
C ILE A 56 0.56 -7.71 -6.84
N SER A 57 0.62 -9.00 -7.21
CA SER A 57 1.87 -9.75 -7.22
C SER A 57 2.90 -9.13 -8.17
N PHE A 58 2.45 -8.61 -9.32
CA PHE A 58 3.30 -7.88 -10.25
C PHE A 58 3.93 -6.64 -9.62
N TYR A 59 3.14 -5.75 -9.02
CA TYR A 59 3.69 -4.55 -8.39
C TYR A 59 4.59 -4.86 -7.19
N ARG A 60 4.21 -5.84 -6.37
CA ARG A 60 5.07 -6.32 -5.27
C ARG A 60 6.41 -6.78 -5.81
N HIS A 61 6.42 -7.56 -6.90
CA HIS A 61 7.65 -8.07 -7.51
C HIS A 61 8.48 -6.94 -8.13
N LYS A 62 7.85 -6.08 -8.95
CA LYS A 62 8.49 -4.93 -9.62
C LYS A 62 9.17 -3.98 -8.63
N PHE A 63 8.49 -3.65 -7.52
CA PHE A 63 9.01 -2.71 -6.52
C PHE A 63 9.69 -3.38 -5.32
N GLN A 64 9.88 -4.70 -5.37
CA GLN A 64 10.50 -5.49 -4.29
C GLN A 64 9.85 -5.27 -2.91
N ILE A 65 8.52 -5.11 -2.88
CA ILE A 65 7.77 -4.82 -1.67
C ILE A 65 7.62 -6.10 -0.84
N LYS A 66 8.14 -6.05 0.39
CA LYS A 66 8.14 -7.14 1.36
C LYS A 66 7.63 -6.63 2.70
N ARG A 67 7.08 -7.50 3.54
CA ARG A 67 6.73 -7.13 4.90
C ARG A 67 7.99 -6.70 5.69
N LYS A 68 7.92 -5.59 6.44
CA LYS A 68 9.01 -5.13 7.32
C LYS A 68 9.53 -6.25 8.22
N GLY A 69 10.85 -6.37 8.34
CA GLY A 69 11.51 -7.32 9.25
C GLY A 69 11.68 -8.74 8.71
N VAL A 70 11.13 -9.07 7.52
CA VAL A 70 11.41 -10.36 6.87
C VAL A 70 12.78 -10.29 6.19
N LYS A 71 13.81 -10.85 6.86
CA LYS A 71 15.21 -10.85 6.40
C LYS A 71 15.52 -11.86 5.30
N SER A 72 14.79 -12.97 5.26
CA SER A 72 14.93 -13.93 4.17
C SER A 72 14.47 -13.28 2.87
N ARG A 73 15.17 -13.57 1.76
CA ARG A 73 14.62 -13.47 0.40
C ARG A 73 13.42 -14.41 0.30
N GLY A 74 12.32 -14.13 1.00
CA GLY A 74 11.04 -14.75 0.75
C GLY A 74 10.67 -14.29 -0.65
N ASN A 75 10.95 -15.14 -1.63
CA ASN A 75 10.73 -14.88 -3.04
C ASN A 75 9.34 -14.29 -3.17
N ILE A 76 9.24 -12.99 -3.48
CA ILE A 76 7.99 -12.42 -3.95
C ILE A 76 7.64 -13.27 -5.16
N PRO A 77 6.58 -14.11 -5.10
CA PRO A 77 6.37 -15.11 -6.12
C PRO A 77 6.33 -14.42 -7.48
N ASN A 78 6.97 -15.05 -8.46
CA ASN A 78 6.88 -14.55 -9.82
C ASN A 78 5.39 -14.55 -10.23
N PRO A 79 4.79 -13.38 -10.50
CA PRO A 79 3.36 -13.25 -10.83
C PRO A 79 2.96 -14.04 -12.08
N PHE A 80 3.94 -14.33 -12.95
CA PHE A 80 3.76 -15.04 -14.21
C PHE A 80 4.45 -16.40 -14.19
N LYS A 81 4.63 -17.01 -13.00
CA LYS A 81 5.20 -18.35 -12.87
C LYS A 81 4.40 -19.34 -13.73
N GLY A 82 5.10 -20.06 -14.60
CA GLY A 82 4.49 -21.03 -15.50
C GLY A 82 5.18 -21.06 -16.85
N LYS A 83 4.72 -21.97 -17.70
CA LYS A 83 5.09 -21.99 -19.13
C LYS A 83 4.05 -21.17 -19.89
N HIS A 84 4.52 -20.28 -20.74
CA HIS A 84 3.74 -19.50 -21.69
C HIS A 84 4.17 -19.90 -23.09
N PHE A 85 3.32 -19.74 -24.09
CA PHE A 85 3.63 -20.14 -25.45
C PHE A 85 3.55 -18.91 -26.37
N ASP A 86 4.48 -18.81 -27.31
CA ASP A 86 4.39 -17.82 -28.39
C ASP A 86 3.36 -18.27 -29.46
N GLU A 87 3.18 -17.47 -30.50
CA GLU A 87 2.29 -17.76 -31.62
C GLU A 87 2.67 -19.02 -32.41
N TYR A 88 3.94 -19.44 -32.33
CA TYR A 88 4.48 -20.64 -32.97
C TYR A 88 4.43 -21.88 -32.04
N GLY A 89 3.92 -21.74 -30.82
CA GLY A 89 3.84 -22.81 -29.82
C GLY A 89 5.16 -23.12 -29.12
N ASN A 90 6.13 -22.21 -29.12
CA ASN A 90 7.38 -22.36 -28.37
C ASN A 90 7.18 -21.97 -26.90
N PRO A 91 7.58 -22.83 -25.96
CA PRO A 91 7.43 -22.57 -24.54
C PRO A 91 8.44 -21.51 -24.06
N HIS A 92 7.96 -20.60 -23.23
CA HIS A 92 8.71 -19.52 -22.60
C HIS A 92 8.41 -19.49 -21.09
N VAL A 93 9.39 -19.05 -20.31
CA VAL A 93 9.20 -18.62 -18.91
C VAL A 93 9.45 -17.13 -18.83
N LEU A 94 8.64 -16.42 -18.06
CA LEU A 94 8.89 -15.01 -17.76
C LEU A 94 9.80 -14.94 -16.54
N ILE A 95 10.98 -14.36 -16.70
CA ILE A 95 11.93 -14.09 -15.61
C ILE A 95 12.00 -12.58 -15.37
N PHE A 96 12.44 -12.16 -14.19
CA PHE A 96 12.65 -10.74 -13.89
C PHE A 96 14.14 -10.48 -13.71
N ASN A 97 14.63 -9.38 -14.27
CA ASN A 97 16.00 -8.94 -14.04
C ASN A 97 16.15 -8.31 -12.64
N GLU A 98 17.37 -7.93 -12.26
CA GLU A 98 17.65 -7.30 -10.96
C GLU A 98 16.89 -5.98 -10.72
N LYS A 99 16.47 -5.30 -11.80
CA LYS A 99 15.67 -4.07 -11.77
C LYS A 99 14.17 -4.34 -11.64
N GLY A 100 13.74 -5.61 -11.62
CA GLY A 100 12.33 -5.99 -11.54
C GLY A 100 11.58 -5.82 -12.87
N GLU A 101 12.28 -5.84 -14.00
CA GLU A 101 11.69 -5.82 -15.34
C GLU A 101 11.52 -7.24 -15.88
N PRO A 102 10.34 -7.59 -16.44
CA PRO A 102 10.11 -8.91 -16.99
C PRO A 102 10.85 -9.11 -18.33
N ARG A 103 11.38 -10.30 -18.54
CA ARG A 103 11.98 -10.79 -19.78
C ARG A 103 11.47 -12.21 -20.06
N ALA A 104 11.05 -12.47 -21.28
CA ALA A 104 10.73 -13.82 -21.72
C ALA A 104 12.04 -14.58 -21.99
N LYS A 105 12.15 -15.79 -21.45
CA LYS A 105 13.23 -16.72 -21.71
C LYS A 105 12.65 -17.97 -22.33
N MET A 106 13.12 -18.35 -23.52
CA MET A 106 12.65 -19.56 -24.19
C MET A 106 13.07 -20.79 -23.39
N ILE A 107 12.16 -21.75 -23.22
CA ILE A 107 12.49 -23.08 -22.70
C ILE A 107 13.01 -23.90 -23.88
N PRO A 108 14.20 -24.51 -23.78
CA PRO A 108 14.73 -25.28 -24.88
C PRO A 108 13.83 -26.44 -25.32
N ARG A 109 13.60 -26.57 -26.63
CA ARG A 109 12.75 -27.59 -27.25
C ARG A 109 13.56 -28.46 -28.20
N ILE A 110 13.36 -29.78 -28.10
CA ILE A 110 13.93 -30.76 -29.02
C ILE A 110 12.77 -31.29 -29.85
N SER A 111 12.92 -31.32 -31.18
CA SER A 111 11.97 -32.01 -32.05
C SER A 111 12.13 -33.52 -31.92
N ASP A 112 11.08 -34.28 -32.23
CA ASP A 112 11.23 -35.73 -32.35
C ASP A 112 12.25 -36.05 -33.44
N PRO A 113 13.22 -36.96 -33.18
CA PRO A 113 14.18 -37.37 -34.19
C PRO A 113 13.45 -37.98 -35.38
N HIS A 114 13.79 -37.55 -36.60
CA HIS A 114 13.24 -38.13 -37.81
C HIS A 114 14.35 -38.37 -38.83
N THR A 115 14.18 -39.41 -39.65
CA THR A 115 15.13 -39.73 -40.71
C THR A 115 14.77 -38.92 -41.96
N SER A 116 15.75 -38.23 -42.53
CA SER A 116 15.61 -37.52 -43.80
C SER A 116 15.38 -38.51 -44.95
N LYS A 117 14.98 -38.00 -46.12
CA LYS A 117 14.83 -38.82 -47.34
C LYS A 117 16.15 -39.52 -47.75
N ASP A 118 17.29 -38.99 -47.31
CA ASP A 118 18.63 -39.49 -47.63
C ASP A 118 19.18 -40.42 -46.54
N GLY A 119 18.38 -40.78 -45.52
CA GLY A 119 18.77 -41.70 -44.46
C GLY A 119 19.46 -41.06 -43.24
N GLU A 120 19.62 -39.74 -43.23
CA GLU A 120 20.28 -39.01 -42.14
C GLU A 120 19.31 -38.74 -40.97
N LEU A 121 19.77 -38.96 -39.73
CA LEU A 121 18.99 -38.60 -38.54
C LEU A 121 19.00 -37.08 -38.34
N LYS A 122 17.83 -36.44 -38.38
CA LYS A 122 17.65 -35.01 -38.12
C LYS A 122 16.99 -34.79 -36.75
N ILE A 123 17.65 -33.96 -35.94
CA ILE A 123 17.18 -33.49 -34.64
C ILE A 123 17.27 -31.96 -34.65
N THR A 124 16.16 -31.28 -34.43
CA THR A 124 16.12 -29.83 -34.29
C THR A 124 16.10 -29.48 -32.81
N TYR A 125 17.02 -28.60 -32.38
CA TYR A 125 17.08 -28.11 -31.01
C TYR A 125 16.99 -26.59 -30.99
N SER A 126 15.94 -26.06 -30.37
CA SER A 126 15.66 -24.63 -30.27
C SER A 126 15.91 -24.14 -28.85
N MET A 127 16.69 -23.08 -28.67
CA MET A 127 16.98 -22.46 -27.36
C MET A 127 17.24 -20.95 -27.48
N SER A 128 17.29 -20.25 -26.35
CA SER A 128 17.77 -18.86 -26.33
C SER A 128 19.30 -18.78 -26.49
N LYS A 129 19.79 -17.75 -27.19
CA LYS A 129 21.24 -17.49 -27.38
C LYS A 129 22.05 -17.44 -26.08
N GLU A 130 21.45 -16.91 -25.01
CA GLU A 130 22.07 -16.85 -23.67
C GLU A 130 22.27 -18.23 -23.03
N ASP A 131 21.53 -19.25 -23.46
CA ASP A 131 21.68 -20.63 -22.98
C ASP A 131 22.64 -21.46 -23.85
N PHE A 132 23.05 -20.93 -25.00
CA PHE A 132 24.01 -21.58 -25.88
C PHE A 132 25.42 -21.32 -25.35
N THR A 133 26.12 -22.38 -24.93
CA THR A 133 27.52 -22.30 -24.51
C THR A 133 28.47 -22.61 -25.66
N ASN A 134 28.39 -23.82 -26.21
CA ASN A 134 29.14 -24.31 -27.37
C ASN A 134 28.48 -25.58 -27.94
N GLU A 135 28.92 -26.02 -29.13
CA GLU A 135 28.37 -27.21 -29.79
C GLU A 135 28.57 -28.52 -29.01
N GLU A 136 29.74 -28.72 -28.38
CA GLU A 136 30.02 -29.95 -27.61
C GLU A 136 29.08 -30.13 -26.42
N ASP A 137 28.79 -29.05 -25.68
CA ASP A 137 27.89 -29.08 -24.53
C ASP A 137 26.46 -29.35 -24.96
N VAL A 138 26.04 -28.80 -26.11
CA VAL A 138 24.73 -29.10 -26.71
C VAL A 138 24.66 -30.56 -27.12
N LYS A 139 25.69 -31.12 -27.77
CA LYS A 139 25.78 -32.56 -28.12
C LYS A 139 25.67 -33.43 -26.87
N LYS A 140 26.43 -33.13 -25.81
CA LYS A 140 26.37 -33.87 -24.53
C LYS A 140 24.97 -33.84 -23.91
N LEU A 141 24.31 -32.68 -23.95
CA LEU A 141 22.97 -32.50 -23.40
C LEU A 141 21.91 -33.27 -24.21
N LEU A 142 21.98 -33.20 -25.55
CA LEU A 142 21.10 -33.95 -26.44
C LEU A 142 21.32 -35.47 -26.33
N SER A 143 22.59 -35.91 -26.31
CA SER A 143 22.97 -37.33 -26.18
C SER A 143 22.41 -37.93 -24.91
N LYS A 144 22.53 -37.21 -23.78
CA LYS A 144 21.97 -37.63 -22.49
C LYS A 144 20.43 -37.65 -22.48
N LYS A 145 19.78 -36.71 -23.15
CA LYS A 145 18.31 -36.55 -23.10
C LYS A 145 17.58 -37.51 -24.06
N LEU A 146 18.19 -37.81 -25.20
CA LEU A 146 17.65 -38.73 -26.20
C LEU A 146 18.20 -40.16 -26.07
N ASN A 147 19.26 -40.35 -25.29
CA ASN A 147 19.97 -41.62 -25.15
C ASN A 147 20.53 -42.13 -26.49
N ILE A 148 21.16 -41.23 -27.25
CA ILE A 148 21.76 -41.47 -28.58
C ILE A 148 23.17 -40.90 -28.57
N ASP A 149 24.11 -41.56 -29.25
CA ASP A 149 25.46 -41.03 -29.47
C ASP A 149 25.45 -40.05 -30.65
N LEU A 150 25.96 -38.83 -30.44
CA LEU A 150 25.95 -37.73 -31.41
C LEU A 150 27.36 -37.25 -31.76
N ASP A 151 28.40 -38.04 -31.49
CA ASP A 151 29.79 -37.64 -31.76
C ASP A 151 30.00 -37.23 -33.23
N ASP A 152 29.48 -38.02 -34.17
CA ASP A 152 29.57 -37.78 -35.63
C ASP A 152 28.45 -36.90 -36.20
N ALA A 153 27.52 -36.40 -35.37
CA ALA A 153 26.39 -35.61 -35.84
C ALA A 153 26.82 -34.20 -36.27
N ARG A 154 26.28 -33.72 -37.40
CA ARG A 154 26.39 -32.32 -37.84
C ARG A 154 25.30 -31.49 -37.18
N ILE A 155 25.69 -30.42 -36.49
CA ILE A 155 24.74 -29.46 -35.92
C ILE A 155 24.54 -28.34 -36.92
N GLU A 156 23.29 -28.09 -37.29
CA GLU A 156 22.88 -26.89 -38.01
C GLU A 156 22.17 -25.97 -37.01
N TYR A 157 22.53 -24.69 -37.01
CA TYR A 157 21.93 -23.69 -36.14
C TYR A 157 21.27 -22.59 -36.98
N GLU A 158 20.11 -22.14 -36.54
CA GLU A 158 19.41 -21.00 -37.12
C GLU A 158 19.18 -19.98 -36.00
N GLU A 159 19.71 -18.76 -36.17
CA GLU A 159 19.44 -17.68 -35.24
C GLU A 159 18.08 -17.04 -35.57
N SER A 160 17.12 -17.15 -34.64
CA SER A 160 15.88 -16.38 -34.70
C SER A 160 15.92 -15.27 -33.65
N GLU A 161 15.88 -14.01 -34.08
CA GLU A 161 15.54 -12.91 -33.18
C GLU A 161 14.04 -12.93 -32.90
N PRO A 162 13.58 -12.78 -31.65
CA PRO A 162 12.17 -12.58 -31.38
C PRO A 162 11.75 -11.23 -32.00
N THR A 163 11.08 -11.30 -33.14
CA THR A 163 10.64 -10.12 -33.91
C THR A 163 9.47 -9.40 -33.27
N GLU A 164 8.72 -10.06 -32.38
CA GLU A 164 7.52 -9.50 -31.76
C GLU A 164 7.46 -9.70 -30.23
N PRO A 165 6.84 -8.76 -29.49
CA PRO A 165 6.61 -8.90 -28.06
C PRO A 165 5.71 -10.12 -27.76
N LEU A 166 6.11 -10.93 -26.77
CA LEU A 166 5.29 -12.05 -26.29
C LEU A 166 4.00 -11.52 -25.67
N ASN A 167 2.88 -11.68 -26.36
CA ASN A 167 1.56 -11.28 -25.89
C ASN A 167 0.89 -12.43 -25.14
N PHE A 168 0.55 -12.22 -23.87
CA PHE A 168 -0.20 -13.18 -23.07
C PHE A 168 -1.45 -12.52 -22.49
N MET A 169 -2.61 -13.15 -22.67
CA MET A 169 -3.85 -12.76 -22.01
C MET A 169 -4.01 -13.55 -20.72
N ALA A 170 -4.02 -12.85 -19.58
CA ALA A 170 -4.38 -13.43 -18.30
C ALA A 170 -5.79 -13.00 -17.91
N ASN A 171 -6.69 -13.96 -17.66
CA ASN A 171 -7.97 -13.65 -17.03
C ASN A 171 -7.75 -13.46 -15.53
N VAL A 172 -7.80 -12.21 -15.06
CA VAL A 172 -7.57 -11.86 -13.67
C VAL A 172 -8.90 -11.58 -12.99
N PRO A 173 -9.33 -12.37 -12.00
CA PRO A 173 -10.55 -12.07 -11.26
C PRO A 173 -10.39 -10.76 -10.48
N ASN A 174 -11.38 -9.87 -10.57
CA ASN A 174 -11.38 -8.60 -9.86
C ASN A 174 -11.79 -8.74 -8.38
N ASN A 175 -12.46 -9.83 -8.01
CA ASN A 175 -13.00 -10.03 -6.65
C ASN A 175 -11.95 -9.79 -5.54
N PRO A 176 -10.72 -10.33 -5.61
CA PRO A 176 -9.72 -10.05 -4.59
C PRO A 176 -9.38 -8.56 -4.43
N LEU A 177 -9.31 -7.82 -5.55
CA LEU A 177 -9.08 -6.37 -5.54
C LEU A 177 -10.26 -5.62 -4.91
N ILE A 178 -11.47 -6.02 -5.27
CA ILE A 178 -12.73 -5.48 -4.75
C ILE A 178 -12.79 -5.64 -3.23
N PHE A 179 -12.60 -6.86 -2.69
CA PHE A 179 -12.63 -7.08 -1.24
C PHE A 179 -11.53 -6.32 -0.51
N GLY A 180 -10.32 -6.27 -1.08
CA GLY A 180 -9.24 -5.47 -0.54
C GLY A 180 -9.65 -3.99 -0.38
N CYS A 181 -10.31 -3.43 -1.39
CA CYS A 181 -10.77 -2.05 -1.35
C CYS A 181 -11.95 -1.84 -0.39
N VAL A 182 -12.93 -2.76 -0.38
CA VAL A 182 -14.05 -2.75 0.58
C VAL A 182 -13.52 -2.75 2.01
N LYS A 183 -12.54 -3.59 2.32
CA LYS A 183 -11.85 -3.62 3.62
C LYS A 183 -11.22 -2.27 3.93
N ILE A 184 -10.36 -1.76 3.05
CA ILE A 184 -9.68 -0.47 3.23
C ILE A 184 -10.69 0.66 3.47
N GLY A 185 -11.72 0.77 2.63
CA GLY A 185 -12.73 1.83 2.73
C GLY A 185 -13.53 1.73 4.03
N TYR A 186 -13.95 0.53 4.41
CA TYR A 186 -14.66 0.28 5.68
C TYR A 186 -13.81 0.66 6.89
N GLU A 187 -12.55 0.20 6.94
CA GLU A 187 -11.66 0.45 8.07
C GLU A 187 -11.28 1.93 8.19
N MET A 188 -11.09 2.61 7.06
CA MET A 188 -10.89 4.06 7.02
C MET A 188 -12.11 4.81 7.54
N ALA A 189 -13.31 4.47 7.05
CA ALA A 189 -14.55 5.10 7.47
C ALA A 189 -14.82 4.89 8.96
N ALA A 190 -14.72 3.65 9.45
CA ALA A 190 -14.91 3.34 10.87
C ALA A 190 -13.88 4.03 11.79
N THR A 191 -12.69 4.30 11.27
CA THR A 191 -11.63 4.97 12.04
C THR A 191 -11.82 6.48 12.09
N PHE A 192 -12.13 7.10 10.96
CA PHE A 192 -12.15 8.56 10.82
C PHE A 192 -13.55 9.17 10.91
N ALA A 193 -14.59 8.38 10.75
CA ALA A 193 -15.99 8.78 10.90
C ALA A 193 -16.73 7.73 11.76
N PRO A 194 -16.48 7.64 13.09
CA PRO A 194 -17.03 6.57 13.93
C PRO A 194 -18.55 6.39 13.84
N GLU A 195 -19.29 7.47 13.60
CA GLU A 195 -20.74 7.49 13.37
C GLU A 195 -21.15 6.67 12.14
N PHE A 196 -20.24 6.43 11.20
CA PHE A 196 -20.42 5.48 10.11
C PHE A 196 -20.81 4.09 10.62
N LEU A 197 -20.35 3.67 11.81
CA LEU A 197 -20.70 2.36 12.34
C LEU A 197 -22.21 2.21 12.58
N ASP A 198 -22.93 3.30 12.79
CA ASP A 198 -24.39 3.28 12.97
C ASP A 198 -25.15 3.30 11.63
N ASP A 199 -24.45 3.50 10.50
CA ASP A 199 -25.04 3.53 9.17
C ASP A 199 -25.51 2.13 8.69
N PRO A 200 -26.69 2.00 8.06
CA PRO A 200 -27.14 0.73 7.49
C PRO A 200 -26.17 0.13 6.46
N ARG A 201 -25.54 0.94 5.59
CA ARG A 201 -24.54 0.42 4.63
C ARG A 201 -23.32 -0.12 5.37
N SER A 202 -22.92 0.46 6.49
CA SER A 202 -21.82 -0.06 7.31
C SER A 202 -22.07 -1.48 7.81
N HIS A 203 -23.33 -1.87 8.02
CA HIS A 203 -23.68 -3.26 8.36
C HIS A 203 -23.45 -4.17 7.17
N LYS A 204 -23.88 -3.76 5.97
CA LYS A 204 -23.63 -4.48 4.72
C LYS A 204 -22.14 -4.65 4.43
N PHE A 205 -21.33 -3.60 4.58
CA PHE A 205 -19.88 -3.71 4.46
C PHE A 205 -19.29 -4.74 5.44
N SER A 206 -19.71 -4.68 6.71
CA SER A 206 -19.28 -5.63 7.75
C SER A 206 -19.66 -7.08 7.41
N GLU A 207 -20.88 -7.32 6.92
CA GLU A 207 -21.34 -8.65 6.48
C GLU A 207 -20.48 -9.19 5.32
N ILE A 208 -20.18 -8.34 4.33
CA ILE A 208 -19.30 -8.71 3.21
C ILE A 208 -17.90 -9.09 3.69
N LEU A 209 -17.35 -8.35 4.65
CA LEU A 209 -16.02 -8.64 5.20
C LEU A 209 -15.99 -9.93 6.03
N MET A 210 -17.13 -10.32 6.63
CA MET A 210 -17.26 -11.58 7.37
C MET A 210 -17.54 -12.79 6.47
N SER A 211 -18.11 -12.56 5.27
CA SER A 211 -18.50 -13.62 4.33
C SER A 211 -18.09 -13.29 2.88
N PRO A 212 -16.80 -13.17 2.58
CA PRO A 212 -16.34 -12.76 1.24
C PRO A 212 -16.62 -13.80 0.14
N SER A 213 -17.02 -15.03 0.46
CA SER A 213 -17.32 -16.06 -0.56
C SER A 213 -18.67 -15.90 -1.26
N THR A 214 -19.57 -15.03 -0.78
CA THR A 214 -20.96 -14.90 -1.28
C THR A 214 -21.20 -13.67 -2.16
N PHE A 215 -20.14 -13.03 -2.66
CA PHE A 215 -20.24 -11.79 -3.45
C PHE A 215 -20.71 -12.09 -4.87
N GLU A 216 -22.00 -12.35 -5.03
CA GLU A 216 -22.68 -12.09 -6.29
C GLU A 216 -22.79 -10.58 -6.48
N LYS A 217 -22.03 -10.05 -7.43
CA LYS A 217 -22.16 -8.71 -8.04
C LYS A 217 -22.67 -7.59 -7.10
N HIS A 218 -21.98 -7.30 -5.99
CA HIS A 218 -22.31 -6.09 -5.22
C HIS A 218 -21.74 -4.81 -5.89
N THR A 219 -22.06 -4.61 -7.17
CA THR A 219 -21.64 -3.44 -7.95
C THR A 219 -22.21 -2.14 -7.38
N GLU A 220 -23.32 -2.21 -6.64
CA GLU A 220 -23.96 -1.08 -5.94
C GLU A 220 -23.10 -0.43 -4.83
N LEU A 221 -22.00 -1.07 -4.44
CA LEU A 221 -21.04 -0.48 -3.51
C LEU A 221 -20.12 0.54 -4.19
N PHE A 222 -20.01 0.44 -5.51
CA PHE A 222 -19.13 1.25 -6.33
C PHE A 222 -19.94 2.30 -7.07
N GLU A 223 -19.39 3.50 -7.14
CA GLU A 223 -19.99 4.58 -7.91
C GLU A 223 -19.20 4.77 -9.22
N PRO A 224 -19.87 4.80 -10.38
CA PRO A 224 -19.19 5.10 -11.62
C PRO A 224 -18.72 6.56 -11.60
N LEU A 225 -17.56 6.83 -12.19
CA LEU A 225 -16.96 8.17 -12.22
C LEU A 225 -17.93 9.23 -12.79
N SER A 226 -18.81 8.84 -13.70
CA SER A 226 -19.83 9.72 -14.30
C SER A 226 -20.89 10.22 -13.30
N GLN A 227 -21.04 9.57 -12.15
CA GLN A 227 -21.96 9.99 -11.09
C GLN A 227 -21.26 10.80 -9.99
N ILE A 228 -19.94 10.97 -10.06
CA ILE A 228 -19.16 11.69 -9.07
C ILE A 228 -19.19 13.20 -9.36
N PRO A 229 -19.45 14.06 -8.34
CA PRO A 229 -19.41 15.51 -8.50
C PRO A 229 -18.07 16.01 -9.04
N GLU A 230 -18.09 17.04 -9.88
CA GLU A 230 -16.90 17.58 -10.56
C GLU A 230 -15.78 17.95 -9.59
N GLU A 231 -16.10 18.54 -8.44
CA GLU A 231 -15.12 18.86 -7.39
C GLU A 231 -14.34 17.62 -6.93
N LEU A 232 -15.04 16.50 -6.71
CA LEU A 232 -14.42 15.25 -6.28
C LEU A 232 -13.67 14.58 -7.45
N VAL A 233 -14.15 14.71 -8.69
CA VAL A 233 -13.41 14.26 -9.89
C VAL A 233 -12.05 14.97 -9.98
N GLU A 234 -11.98 16.26 -9.68
CA GLU A 234 -10.71 16.99 -9.74
C GLU A 234 -9.72 16.54 -8.66
N LYS A 235 -10.21 16.22 -7.45
CA LYS A 235 -9.42 15.57 -6.39
C LYS A 235 -8.95 14.18 -6.82
N ILE A 236 -9.82 13.39 -7.46
CA ILE A 236 -9.49 12.06 -8.00
C ILE A 236 -8.35 12.15 -9.02
N LYS A 237 -8.39 13.10 -9.97
CA LYS A 237 -7.30 13.32 -10.94
C LYS A 237 -5.98 13.68 -10.26
N GLN A 238 -6.01 14.39 -9.14
CA GLN A 238 -4.79 14.68 -8.36
C GLN A 238 -4.24 13.43 -7.69
N ILE A 239 -5.12 12.59 -7.14
CA ILE A 239 -4.74 11.30 -6.55
C ILE A 239 -4.14 10.38 -7.60
N GLU A 240 -4.69 10.34 -8.81
CA GLU A 240 -4.20 9.54 -9.93
C GLU A 240 -2.72 9.85 -10.27
N LYS A 241 -2.32 11.13 -10.15
CA LYS A 241 -0.93 11.58 -10.36
C LYS A 241 0.06 11.11 -9.28
N ALA A 242 -0.43 10.56 -8.16
CA ALA A 242 0.45 10.06 -7.11
C ALA A 242 1.34 8.92 -7.64
N HIS A 243 2.59 8.90 -7.16
CA HIS A 243 3.60 7.96 -7.66
C HIS A 243 3.12 6.50 -7.53
N LEU A 244 3.54 5.60 -8.42
CA LEU A 244 3.10 4.19 -8.39
C LEU A 244 3.44 3.45 -7.09
N LYS A 245 4.46 3.90 -6.36
CA LYS A 245 4.83 3.36 -5.04
C LYS A 245 3.96 3.91 -3.89
N GLN A 246 3.10 4.88 -4.18
CA GLN A 246 2.24 5.52 -3.19
C GLN A 246 0.81 5.02 -3.37
N HIS A 247 0.29 4.42 -2.30
CA HIS A 247 -1.12 4.17 -2.14
C HIS A 247 -1.76 5.40 -1.52
N VAL A 248 -2.94 5.77 -2.01
CA VAL A 248 -3.66 6.94 -1.51
C VAL A 248 -5.09 6.53 -1.22
N VAL A 249 -5.57 6.86 -0.03
CA VAL A 249 -6.97 6.67 0.35
C VAL A 249 -7.53 8.02 0.74
N LEU A 250 -8.49 8.51 -0.03
CA LEU A 250 -9.25 9.72 0.25
C LEU A 250 -10.62 9.31 0.79
N LEU A 251 -11.00 9.87 1.92
CA LEU A 251 -12.34 9.78 2.47
C LEU A 251 -12.95 11.18 2.40
N SER A 252 -13.97 11.35 1.56
CA SER A 252 -14.50 12.67 1.18
C SER A 252 -16.01 12.72 1.39
N PRO A 253 -16.53 13.72 2.13
CA PRO A 253 -17.95 14.02 2.09
C PRO A 253 -18.30 14.61 0.72
N ALA A 254 -19.24 13.96 0.03
CA ALA A 254 -19.75 14.40 -1.24
C ALA A 254 -21.21 14.82 -1.08
N LYS A 255 -21.51 16.07 -1.47
CA LYS A 255 -22.88 16.58 -1.46
C LYS A 255 -23.78 15.63 -2.26
N GLU A 256 -24.95 15.31 -1.72
CA GLU A 256 -25.96 14.39 -2.30
C GLU A 256 -25.56 12.90 -2.41
N LEU A 257 -24.27 12.57 -2.36
CA LEU A 257 -23.78 11.18 -2.37
C LEU A 257 -23.36 10.64 -1.00
N GLY A 258 -23.31 11.49 0.03
CA GLY A 258 -22.91 11.08 1.38
C GLY A 258 -21.40 11.01 1.53
N LEU A 259 -20.86 9.85 1.93
CA LEU A 259 -19.43 9.64 2.16
C LEU A 259 -18.85 8.74 1.09
N ILE A 260 -17.87 9.26 0.35
CA ILE A 260 -17.16 8.55 -0.71
C ILE A 260 -15.75 8.22 -0.23
N CYS A 261 -15.28 7.02 -0.54
CA CYS A 261 -13.89 6.63 -0.36
C CYS A 261 -13.24 6.30 -1.70
N VAL A 262 -12.21 7.08 -2.06
CA VAL A 262 -11.39 6.84 -3.24
C VAL A 262 -10.12 6.14 -2.79
N ILE A 263 -9.84 4.98 -3.38
CA ILE A 263 -8.70 4.13 -3.03
C ILE A 263 -7.86 3.94 -4.27
N LYS A 264 -6.66 4.51 -4.29
CA LYS A 264 -5.62 4.25 -5.28
C LYS A 264 -4.59 3.29 -4.71
N LEU A 265 -4.44 2.14 -5.36
CA LEU A 265 -3.37 1.19 -5.07
C LEU A 265 -2.57 1.01 -6.37
N PHE A 266 -1.26 1.26 -6.32
CA PHE A 266 -0.39 1.25 -7.48
C PHE A 266 -0.93 2.10 -8.65
N ASP A 267 -1.33 1.46 -9.75
CA ASP A 267 -1.85 2.06 -10.99
C ASP A 267 -3.38 1.98 -11.13
N PHE A 268 -4.09 1.44 -10.13
CA PHE A 268 -5.54 1.26 -10.22
C PHE A 268 -6.26 1.97 -9.08
N MET A 269 -7.53 2.27 -9.34
CA MET A 269 -8.35 3.09 -8.46
C MET A 269 -9.76 2.51 -8.31
N PHE A 270 -10.30 2.61 -7.11
CA PHE A 270 -11.67 2.25 -6.77
C PHE A 270 -12.36 3.43 -6.08
N ILE A 271 -13.65 3.60 -6.34
CA ILE A 271 -14.49 4.63 -5.73
C ILE A 271 -15.65 3.90 -5.05
N LEU A 272 -15.66 3.94 -3.72
CA LEU A 272 -16.67 3.32 -2.89
C LEU A 272 -17.63 4.37 -2.36
N LYS A 273 -18.92 4.09 -2.43
CA LYS A 273 -19.93 4.84 -1.68
C LYS A 273 -20.21 4.14 -0.36
N LEU A 274 -19.77 4.77 0.71
CA LEU A 274 -19.80 4.22 2.05
C LEU A 274 -21.16 4.45 2.73
N THR A 275 -21.78 5.61 2.53
CA THR A 275 -23.12 5.93 3.05
C THR A 275 -24.01 6.51 1.94
N ASP A 276 -25.31 6.26 2.03
CA ASP A 276 -26.34 6.98 1.26
C ASP A 276 -26.86 8.21 2.01
N ASN A 277 -26.49 8.37 3.28
CA ASN A 277 -26.92 9.47 4.12
C ASN A 277 -26.29 10.78 3.63
N GLN A 278 -27.13 11.75 3.33
CA GLN A 278 -26.69 13.08 2.92
C GLN A 278 -26.22 13.94 4.11
N THR A 279 -26.49 13.49 5.34
CA THR A 279 -25.92 14.09 6.54
C THR A 279 -24.42 13.80 6.56
N PRO A 280 -23.56 14.82 6.54
CA PRO A 280 -22.13 14.60 6.50
C PRO A 280 -21.68 13.84 7.76
N LEU A 281 -21.07 12.67 7.57
CA LEU A 281 -20.34 11.96 8.64
C LEU A 281 -18.94 12.56 8.85
N LEU A 282 -18.45 13.28 7.85
CA LEU A 282 -17.22 14.06 7.85
C LEU A 282 -17.49 15.43 7.25
N LEU A 283 -16.84 16.45 7.79
CA LEU A 283 -16.93 17.83 7.28
C LEU A 283 -15.82 18.15 6.29
N ASN A 284 -14.72 17.42 6.34
CA ASN A 284 -13.54 17.66 5.52
C ASN A 284 -13.01 16.32 5.01
N ASP A 285 -12.18 16.40 3.97
CA ASP A 285 -11.54 15.21 3.43
C ASP A 285 -10.47 14.71 4.41
N VAL A 286 -10.39 13.40 4.54
CA VAL A 286 -9.27 12.71 5.18
C VAL A 286 -8.45 12.01 4.09
N ILE A 287 -7.16 12.28 4.04
CA ILE A 287 -6.26 11.70 3.03
C ILE A 287 -5.18 10.89 3.76
N LEU A 288 -5.14 9.59 3.51
CA LEU A 288 -4.06 8.69 3.87
C LEU A 288 -3.14 8.52 2.64
N ILE A 289 -1.87 8.87 2.78
CA ILE A 289 -0.82 8.58 1.80
C ILE A 289 0.11 7.54 2.42
N ASN A 290 0.29 6.41 1.75
CA ASN A 290 1.14 5.31 2.19
C ASN A 290 2.22 5.01 1.15
N ASP A 291 3.48 5.22 1.50
CA ASP A 291 4.61 4.78 0.68
C ASP A 291 4.85 3.28 0.90
N ALA A 292 4.57 2.48 -0.13
CA ALA A 292 4.64 1.02 -0.07
C ALA A 292 6.09 0.50 0.05
N VAL A 293 7.08 1.25 -0.40
CA VAL A 293 8.49 0.83 -0.36
C VAL A 293 9.11 1.25 0.97
N ALA A 294 8.92 2.50 1.38
CA ALA A 294 9.39 2.99 2.67
C ALA A 294 8.62 2.37 3.86
N GLN A 295 7.39 1.90 3.62
CA GLN A 295 6.46 1.40 4.64
C GLN A 295 6.22 2.46 5.72
N GLU A 296 5.92 3.65 5.22
CA GLU A 296 5.60 4.84 5.99
C GLU A 296 4.26 5.39 5.49
N TYR A 297 3.54 6.05 6.39
CA TYR A 297 2.26 6.64 6.06
C TYR A 297 2.11 8.01 6.69
N GLN A 298 1.25 8.81 6.08
CA GLN A 298 0.86 10.13 6.53
C GLN A 298 -0.65 10.28 6.40
N VAL A 299 -1.27 10.95 7.36
CA VAL A 299 -2.70 11.26 7.33
C VAL A 299 -2.86 12.77 7.43
N PHE A 300 -3.68 13.31 6.54
CA PHE A 300 -3.97 14.74 6.42
C PHE A 300 -5.47 15.01 6.45
N LEU A 301 -5.81 16.21 6.91
CA LEU A 301 -7.10 16.82 6.66
C LEU A 301 -6.94 17.91 5.61
N THR A 302 -7.95 18.11 4.75
CA THR A 302 -7.96 19.25 3.81
C THR A 302 -8.27 20.59 4.48
N SER A 303 -8.59 20.58 5.78
CA SER A 303 -8.81 21.78 6.59
C SER A 303 -7.51 22.55 6.86
N VAL A 304 -7.64 23.86 7.05
CA VAL A 304 -6.51 24.70 7.50
C VAL A 304 -6.26 24.43 8.99
N LEU A 305 -5.00 24.14 9.35
CA LEU A 305 -4.56 24.02 10.74
C LEU A 305 -4.88 25.32 11.50
N SER A 306 -5.73 25.24 12.52
CA SER A 306 -6.12 26.44 13.28
C SER A 306 -5.16 26.73 14.41
N SER A 307 -4.76 25.69 15.14
CA SER A 307 -3.77 25.78 16.20
C SER A 307 -3.10 24.43 16.44
N PHE A 308 -2.09 24.37 17.31
CA PHE A 308 -1.48 23.11 17.73
C PHE A 308 -1.04 23.22 19.19
N THR A 309 -0.94 22.08 19.85
CA THR A 309 -0.42 21.92 21.21
C THR A 309 0.83 21.07 21.16
N LEU A 310 1.85 21.44 21.93
CA LEU A 310 3.13 20.74 22.01
C LEU A 310 3.23 20.04 23.35
N LYS A 311 3.70 18.80 23.35
CA LYS A 311 4.04 18.05 24.56
C LYS A 311 5.55 17.84 24.59
N PRO A 312 6.32 18.73 25.24
CA PRO A 312 7.74 18.52 25.44
C PRO A 312 7.95 17.35 26.41
N ASP A 313 9.01 16.59 26.18
CA ASP A 313 9.49 15.62 27.16
C ASP A 313 10.29 16.35 28.24
N LEU A 314 9.77 16.29 29.46
CA LEU A 314 10.35 16.99 30.62
C LEU A 314 11.10 16.06 31.56
N THR A 315 11.21 14.77 31.23
CA THR A 315 11.75 13.72 32.12
C THR A 315 13.20 13.97 32.53
N SER A 316 13.99 14.64 31.69
CA SER A 316 15.39 14.99 31.97
C SER A 316 15.58 16.31 32.73
N LEU A 317 14.50 17.06 32.99
CA LEU A 317 14.59 18.40 33.60
C LEU A 317 14.38 18.39 35.11
N SER A 318 15.03 19.34 35.80
CA SER A 318 14.88 19.55 37.24
C SER A 318 13.45 19.95 37.61
N ARG A 319 13.02 19.65 38.84
CA ARG A 319 11.66 19.93 39.33
C ARG A 319 11.28 21.41 39.22
N GLU A 320 12.25 22.31 39.40
CA GLU A 320 12.06 23.76 39.27
C GLU A 320 11.88 24.18 37.80
N MET A 321 12.69 23.65 36.88
CA MET A 321 12.54 23.91 35.45
C MET A 321 11.20 23.39 34.92
N ARG A 322 10.77 22.19 35.35
CA ARG A 322 9.45 21.65 34.99
C ARG A 322 8.31 22.59 35.38
N ARG A 323 8.36 23.19 36.58
CA ARG A 323 7.33 24.15 37.04
C ARG A 323 7.30 25.43 36.20
N LYS A 324 8.46 25.93 35.75
CA LYS A 324 8.54 27.09 34.84
C LYS A 324 7.98 26.74 33.46
N LEU A 325 8.18 25.51 32.99
CA LEU A 325 7.80 25.05 31.65
C LEU A 325 6.35 24.60 31.49
N ILE A 326 5.70 24.13 32.56
CA ILE A 326 4.26 23.78 32.55
C ILE A 326 3.39 24.98 32.14
N LYS A 327 3.90 26.21 32.26
CA LYS A 327 3.22 27.45 31.86
C LYS A 327 3.47 27.88 30.41
N LEU A 328 4.34 27.19 29.66
CA LEU A 328 4.61 27.55 28.27
C LEU A 328 3.52 27.02 27.34
N ASN A 329 3.05 27.89 26.47
CA ASN A 329 2.17 27.55 25.36
C ASN A 329 2.96 27.51 24.04
N ALA A 330 2.29 27.14 22.96
CA ALA A 330 2.87 27.10 21.62
C ALA A 330 3.56 28.41 21.18
N SER A 331 3.14 29.58 21.67
CA SER A 331 3.76 30.85 21.29
C SER A 331 5.16 31.03 21.85
N ALA A 332 5.54 30.33 22.92
CA ALA A 332 6.90 30.38 23.48
C ALA A 332 7.98 29.85 22.53
N PHE A 333 7.57 29.09 21.51
CA PHE A 333 8.45 28.46 20.52
C PHE A 333 8.37 29.11 19.14
N LYS A 334 7.49 30.13 18.97
CA LYS A 334 7.36 30.86 17.72
C LYS A 334 8.48 31.90 17.60
N GLN A 335 9.13 31.94 16.44
CA GLN A 335 10.03 33.02 16.06
C GLN A 335 9.24 34.27 15.63
N LYS A 336 9.95 35.38 15.39
CA LYS A 336 9.34 36.65 14.95
C LYS A 336 8.55 36.53 13.66
N ASP A 337 8.89 35.59 12.79
CA ASP A 337 8.17 35.29 11.55
C ASP A 337 6.97 34.34 11.75
N GLY A 338 6.68 33.95 12.99
CA GLY A 338 5.60 33.04 13.35
C GLY A 338 5.93 31.55 13.17
N LYS A 339 7.11 31.21 12.63
CA LYS A 339 7.53 29.81 12.44
C LYS A 339 8.04 29.18 13.73
N ILE A 340 8.03 27.86 13.75
CA ILE A 340 8.49 27.05 14.88
C ILE A 340 9.57 26.11 14.35
N PRO A 341 10.82 26.57 14.28
CA PRO A 341 11.90 25.74 13.80
C PRO A 341 12.16 24.58 14.75
N ILE A 342 12.57 23.47 14.16
CA ILE A 342 12.92 22.24 14.85
C ILE A 342 14.41 22.04 14.72
N PHE A 343 15.04 21.63 15.81
CA PHE A 343 16.48 21.46 15.91
C PHE A 343 16.83 20.05 16.35
N ASP A 344 18.09 19.66 16.15
CA ASP A 344 18.66 18.49 16.81
C ASP A 344 19.15 18.83 18.23
N LYS A 345 19.68 17.82 18.93
CA LYS A 345 20.23 17.97 20.29
C LYS A 345 21.43 18.92 20.39
N SER A 346 22.11 19.19 19.27
CA SER A 346 23.26 20.09 19.20
C SER A 346 22.87 21.54 18.90
N GLY A 347 21.60 21.79 18.59
CA GLY A 347 21.09 23.11 18.22
C GLY A 347 21.16 23.39 16.72
N ILE A 348 21.48 22.40 15.87
CA ILE A 348 21.42 22.56 14.41
C ILE A 348 19.96 22.48 13.98
N LYS A 349 19.51 23.46 13.20
CA LYS A 349 18.15 23.51 12.68
C LYS A 349 17.95 22.40 11.62
N LEU A 350 17.00 21.51 11.89
CA LEU A 350 16.60 20.42 11.00
C LEU A 350 15.43 20.82 10.09
N PHE A 351 14.48 21.59 10.62
CA PHE A 351 13.32 22.08 9.89
C PHE A 351 13.07 23.56 10.16
N ASP A 352 12.69 24.29 9.12
CA ASP A 352 12.33 25.71 9.24
C ASP A 352 11.01 25.93 9.98
N ASN A 353 10.12 24.92 9.98
CA ASN A 353 8.85 25.00 10.66
C ASN A 353 8.32 23.61 11.06
N LEU A 354 7.45 23.60 12.06
CA LEU A 354 6.90 22.38 12.66
C LEU A 354 6.08 21.53 11.68
N ASP A 355 5.41 22.14 10.70
CA ASP A 355 4.60 21.42 9.71
C ASP A 355 5.43 20.42 8.89
N LEU A 356 6.71 20.74 8.64
CA LEU A 356 7.63 19.84 7.94
C LEU A 356 7.98 18.60 8.77
N LEU A 357 8.09 18.76 10.10
CA LEU A 357 8.26 17.63 11.00
C LEU A 357 6.97 16.81 11.08
N ILE A 358 5.80 17.44 11.21
CA ILE A 358 4.50 16.76 11.25
C ILE A 358 4.32 15.88 10.01
N LYS A 359 4.70 16.37 8.83
CA LYS A 359 4.67 15.60 7.57
C LYS A 359 5.51 14.32 7.65
N LYS A 360 6.53 14.23 8.50
CA LYS A 360 7.36 13.01 8.67
C LYS A 360 6.99 12.20 9.91
N SER A 361 5.97 12.62 10.66
CA SER A 361 5.65 12.09 11.97
C SER A 361 4.50 11.07 11.91
N LYS A 362 4.55 10.08 12.80
CA LYS A 362 3.53 9.02 12.84
C LYS A 362 2.29 9.51 13.59
N LEU A 363 1.11 9.39 12.98
CA LEU A 363 -0.16 9.65 13.67
C LEU A 363 -0.35 8.64 14.81
N LEU A 364 -0.57 9.15 16.02
CA LEU A 364 -0.89 8.38 17.23
C LEU A 364 -2.39 8.32 17.47
N GLN A 365 -3.08 9.45 17.32
CA GLN A 365 -4.49 9.57 17.64
C GLN A 365 -5.17 10.55 16.69
N TYR A 366 -6.40 10.19 16.32
CA TYR A 366 -7.34 11.06 15.65
C TYR A 366 -8.57 11.21 16.56
N LYS A 367 -9.01 12.44 16.78
CA LYS A 367 -10.30 12.73 17.39
C LYS A 367 -11.07 13.67 16.49
N TYR A 368 -12.35 13.41 16.35
CA TYR A 368 -13.25 14.19 15.55
C TYR A 368 -14.52 14.45 16.34
N ASP A 369 -14.92 15.70 16.39
CA ASP A 369 -16.18 16.13 16.99
C ASP A 369 -16.93 16.96 15.97
N ILE A 370 -17.88 16.32 15.30
CA ILE A 370 -18.67 16.94 14.24
C ILE A 370 -19.53 18.08 14.77
N TYR A 371 -20.07 17.95 15.99
CA TYR A 371 -20.94 18.95 16.59
C TYR A 371 -20.17 20.21 16.99
N LYS A 372 -18.95 20.03 17.50
CA LYS A 372 -18.03 21.15 17.81
C LYS A 372 -17.23 21.63 16.61
N LYS A 373 -17.30 20.93 15.47
CA LYS A 373 -16.62 21.27 14.21
C LYS A 373 -15.11 21.33 14.40
N LYS A 374 -14.57 20.36 15.15
CA LYS A 374 -13.16 20.29 15.50
C LYS A 374 -12.61 18.90 15.22
N ALA A 375 -11.37 18.89 14.72
CA ALA A 375 -10.58 17.67 14.63
C ALA A 375 -9.24 17.87 15.32
N GLU A 376 -8.77 16.81 16.00
CA GLU A 376 -7.46 16.76 16.66
C GLU A 376 -6.66 15.59 16.08
N LEU A 377 -5.49 15.89 15.52
CA LEU A 377 -4.53 14.88 15.07
C LEU A 377 -3.30 14.94 15.96
N THR A 378 -3.03 13.89 16.72
CA THR A 378 -1.85 13.79 17.58
C THR A 378 -0.81 12.92 16.91
N TYR A 379 0.40 13.45 16.77
CA TYR A 379 1.55 12.80 16.13
C TYR A 379 2.63 12.48 17.15
N SER A 380 3.25 11.30 17.01
CA SER A 380 4.44 10.89 17.76
C SER A 380 5.66 11.53 17.15
N ILE A 381 6.49 12.12 18.00
CA ILE A 381 7.78 12.68 17.64
C ILE A 381 8.87 11.86 18.34
N ASP A 382 9.97 11.60 17.64
CA ASP A 382 11.16 11.01 18.24
C ASP A 382 11.86 12.06 19.13
N ASN A 383 11.60 11.96 20.43
CA ASN A 383 12.11 12.88 21.45
C ASN A 383 13.65 12.86 21.58
N GLN A 384 14.34 11.89 20.99
CA GLN A 384 15.80 11.85 20.97
C GLN A 384 16.40 12.65 19.81
N MET A 385 15.61 12.90 18.76
CA MET A 385 16.07 13.55 17.54
C MET A 385 15.60 14.99 17.41
N TYR A 386 14.42 15.32 17.92
CA TYR A 386 13.77 16.61 17.64
C TYR A 386 13.58 17.44 18.89
N PHE A 387 14.06 18.68 18.82
CA PHE A 387 14.06 19.64 19.91
C PHE A 387 13.44 20.96 19.49
N LEU A 388 12.75 21.60 20.42
CA LEU A 388 12.23 22.95 20.32
C LEU A 388 13.11 23.92 21.09
N TYR A 389 13.31 25.11 20.54
CA TYR A 389 14.01 26.18 21.25
C TYR A 389 13.02 27.19 21.84
N ALA A 390 12.96 27.25 23.16
CA ALA A 390 12.20 28.27 23.88
C ALA A 390 13.06 29.53 24.04
N ALA A 391 12.95 30.47 23.11
CA ALA A 391 13.82 31.66 23.05
C ALA A 391 13.83 32.46 24.36
N ASN A 392 12.67 32.63 25.00
CA ASN A 392 12.53 33.39 26.25
C ASN A 392 13.21 32.74 27.47
N HIS A 393 13.63 31.48 27.33
CA HIS A 393 14.24 30.71 28.40
C HIS A 393 15.61 30.12 28.01
N SER A 394 16.09 30.43 26.80
CA SER A 394 17.33 29.88 26.22
C SER A 394 17.45 28.38 26.42
N LEU A 395 16.35 27.65 26.19
CA LEU A 395 16.25 26.24 26.53
C LEU A 395 15.86 25.40 25.31
N MET A 396 16.58 24.29 25.13
CA MET A 396 16.24 23.23 24.18
C MET A 396 15.41 22.16 24.89
N LEU A 397 14.24 21.88 24.33
CA LEU A 397 13.30 20.91 24.89
C LEU A 397 13.06 19.77 23.89
N PRO A 398 13.30 18.51 24.27
CA PRO A 398 12.95 17.38 23.43
C PRO A 398 11.43 17.36 23.22
N LEU A 399 11.00 17.11 21.99
CA LEU A 399 9.60 17.09 21.60
C LEU A 399 9.10 15.65 21.52
N SER A 400 8.03 15.31 22.24
CA SER A 400 7.48 13.95 22.27
C SER A 400 6.20 13.78 21.45
N GLU A 401 5.27 14.73 21.54
CA GLU A 401 4.01 14.69 20.81
C GLU A 401 3.62 16.08 20.32
N VAL A 402 2.91 16.12 19.20
CA VAL A 402 2.31 17.33 18.65
C VAL A 402 0.85 17.04 18.36
N THR A 403 -0.06 17.81 18.95
CA THR A 403 -1.50 17.73 18.66
C THR A 403 -1.90 18.91 17.80
N CYS A 404 -2.22 18.64 16.54
CA CYS A 404 -2.75 19.60 15.58
C CYS A 404 -4.26 19.72 15.77
N HIS A 405 -4.73 20.96 15.95
CA HIS A 405 -6.15 21.30 16.08
C HIS A 405 -6.62 21.97 14.80
N TYR A 406 -7.72 21.46 14.26
CA TYR A 406 -8.32 21.96 13.04
C TYR A 406 -9.71 22.48 13.37
N ASP A 407 -9.96 23.74 13.05
CA ASP A 407 -11.31 24.29 13.00
C ASP A 407 -11.87 24.03 11.61
N LEU A 408 -12.97 23.29 11.56
CA LEU A 408 -13.60 22.85 10.32
C LEU A 408 -14.50 23.98 9.84
N LYS A 409 -14.18 24.56 8.67
CA LYS A 409 -14.92 25.68 8.06
C LYS A 409 -16.02 25.16 7.12
N TYR A 410 -17.11 25.94 7.00
CA TYR A 410 -18.17 25.76 6.01
C TYR A 410 -17.86 26.53 4.73
#